data_AF-A0A6A5QX87-F1
#
_entry.id   AF-A0A6A5QX87-F1
#
_cell.length_a   1.000
_cell.length_b   1.000
_cell.length_c   1.000
_cell.angle_alpha   90.00
_cell.angle_beta   90.00
_cell.angle_gamma   90.00
#
_symmetry.space_group_name_H-M   'P 1'
#
loop_
_entity.id
_entity.type
_entity.pdbx_description
1 polymer ?
#
loop_
_entity_poly.entity_id
_entity_poly.type
_entity_poly.pdbx_seq_one_letter_code
_entity_poly.pdbx_strand_id
1 'polypeptide(L)'
;MRFNSTRTAMLAMFALATTHVSAQEADEGHEADNGDFDKMRAMLIGHGILAALAFVILFPSGAIVLRLASFPGVIWLHAAFQIFAYLVYIAGFGLGVYAALEMDLMNDYHPILGVCILLAILIMPVLGQVHHKMFKKYGHRTAWSYAHIWIGRIAITLGIINGAMGLKEADDLNAGLGSTAGMWAYVVVGLIMWVVWMASIYIGGKRKKAAAANASTAPVKLESQSRRHH
;
A
#
# COMPACT_ATOMS: atom_id res chain seq x y z
N MET A 1 -15.76 -36.76 73.42
CA MET A 1 -14.70 -36.29 72.50
C MET A 1 -15.35 -35.50 71.36
N ARG A 2 -15.38 -34.17 71.43
CA ARG A 2 -15.93 -33.27 70.38
C ARG A 2 -14.78 -32.39 69.86
N PHE A 3 -14.00 -32.88 68.91
CA PHE A 3 -12.99 -32.10 68.20
C PHE A 3 -12.87 -32.72 66.80
N ASN A 4 -13.55 -32.15 65.80
CA ASN A 4 -13.18 -32.34 64.38
C ASN A 4 -13.96 -31.43 63.42
N SER A 5 -15.16 -30.97 63.77
CA SER A 5 -16.00 -30.19 62.84
C SER A 5 -15.37 -28.90 62.31
N THR A 6 -14.59 -28.19 63.13
CA THR A 6 -13.97 -26.90 62.75
C THR A 6 -12.77 -27.07 61.81
N ARG A 7 -11.97 -28.13 62.01
CA ARG A 7 -10.83 -28.44 61.14
C ARG A 7 -11.27 -28.90 59.77
N THR A 8 -12.32 -29.73 59.69
CA THR A 8 -12.88 -30.18 58.41
C THR A 8 -13.49 -29.03 57.63
N ALA A 9 -14.17 -28.09 58.31
CA ALA A 9 -14.72 -26.89 57.67
C ALA A 9 -13.63 -25.95 57.10
N MET A 10 -12.53 -25.74 57.84
CA MET A 10 -11.41 -24.92 57.38
C MET A 10 -10.69 -25.52 56.17
N LEU A 11 -10.47 -26.84 56.16
CA LEU A 11 -9.88 -27.55 55.01
C LEU A 11 -10.78 -27.46 53.76
N ALA A 12 -12.10 -27.59 53.92
CA ALA A 12 -13.04 -27.44 52.82
C ALA A 12 -13.08 -26.00 52.26
N MET A 13 -13.04 -24.99 53.14
CA MET A 13 -12.99 -23.58 52.71
C MET A 13 -11.68 -23.23 52.01
N PHE A 14 -10.54 -23.76 52.50
CA PHE A 14 -9.26 -23.57 51.85
C PHE A 14 -9.23 -24.23 50.46
N ALA A 15 -9.69 -25.48 50.35
CA ALA A 15 -9.78 -26.18 49.06
C ALA A 15 -10.70 -25.46 48.06
N LEU A 16 -11.86 -24.97 48.53
CA LEU A 16 -12.79 -24.19 47.69
C LEU A 16 -12.16 -22.87 47.24
N ALA A 17 -11.48 -22.15 48.13
CA ALA A 17 -10.77 -20.92 47.79
C ALA A 17 -9.67 -21.16 46.75
N THR A 18 -8.89 -22.24 46.89
CA THR A 18 -7.87 -22.62 45.88
C THR A 18 -8.50 -22.93 44.53
N THR A 19 -9.62 -23.67 44.47
CA THR A 19 -10.29 -23.95 43.19
C THR A 19 -10.85 -22.70 42.52
N HIS A 20 -11.36 -21.73 43.29
CA HIS A 20 -11.85 -20.48 42.73
C HIS A 20 -10.72 -19.59 42.19
N VAL A 21 -9.58 -19.53 42.89
CA VAL A 21 -8.40 -18.79 42.40
C VAL A 21 -7.88 -19.42 41.10
N SER A 22 -7.75 -20.75 41.03
CA SER A 22 -7.30 -21.42 39.80
C SER A 22 -8.28 -21.25 38.64
N ALA A 23 -9.60 -21.22 38.91
CA ALA A 23 -10.60 -20.95 37.88
C ALA A 23 -10.55 -19.50 37.37
N GLN A 24 -10.33 -18.54 38.27
CA GLN A 24 -10.21 -17.13 37.91
C GLN A 24 -8.91 -16.84 37.14
N GLU A 25 -7.77 -17.42 37.53
CA GLU A 25 -6.51 -17.28 36.78
C GLU A 25 -6.61 -17.91 35.38
N ALA A 26 -7.34 -19.03 35.25
CA ALA A 26 -7.59 -19.65 33.95
C ALA A 26 -8.51 -18.79 33.05
N ASP A 27 -9.52 -18.15 33.64
CA ASP A 27 -10.44 -17.25 32.93
C ASP A 27 -9.72 -15.95 32.50
N GLU A 28 -8.97 -15.31 33.40
CA GLU A 28 -8.14 -14.13 33.08
C GLU A 28 -7.07 -14.44 32.02
N GLY A 29 -6.42 -15.61 32.11
CA GLY A 29 -5.46 -16.07 31.11
C GLY A 29 -6.11 -16.33 29.75
N HIS A 30 -7.33 -16.88 29.73
CA HIS A 30 -8.06 -17.10 28.48
C HIS A 30 -8.56 -15.78 27.86
N GLU A 31 -9.05 -14.84 28.66
CA GLU A 31 -9.44 -13.51 28.16
C GLU A 31 -8.24 -12.73 27.61
N ALA A 32 -7.08 -12.78 28.29
CA ALA A 32 -5.86 -12.13 27.83
C ALA A 32 -5.35 -12.72 26.50
N ASP A 33 -5.32 -14.05 26.37
CA ASP A 33 -4.89 -14.75 25.15
C ASP A 33 -5.82 -14.44 23.96
N ASN A 34 -7.13 -14.46 24.18
CA ASN A 34 -8.10 -14.06 23.16
C ASN A 34 -7.95 -12.58 22.77
N GLY A 35 -7.69 -11.70 23.75
CA GLY A 35 -7.48 -10.27 23.52
C GLY A 35 -6.24 -9.97 22.66
N ASP A 36 -5.13 -10.65 22.93
CA ASP A 36 -3.89 -10.50 22.15
C ASP A 36 -4.05 -11.07 20.73
N PHE A 37 -4.74 -12.20 20.57
CA PHE A 37 -5.07 -12.75 19.26
C PHE A 37 -5.94 -11.79 18.44
N ASP A 38 -7.00 -11.23 19.02
CA ASP A 38 -7.89 -10.29 18.34
C ASP A 38 -7.16 -9.00 17.92
N LYS A 39 -6.26 -8.51 18.78
CA LYS A 39 -5.43 -7.35 18.48
C LYS A 39 -4.48 -7.61 17.31
N MET A 40 -3.78 -8.76 17.31
CA MET A 40 -2.89 -9.16 16.21
C MET A 40 -3.68 -9.27 14.90
N ARG A 41 -4.85 -9.91 14.94
CA ARG A 41 -5.73 -10.04 13.79
C ARG A 41 -6.17 -8.67 13.26
N ALA A 42 -6.54 -7.74 14.14
CA ALA A 42 -6.91 -6.38 13.74
C ALA A 42 -5.73 -5.63 13.09
N MET A 43 -4.50 -5.81 13.59
CA MET A 43 -3.29 -5.22 12.99
C MET A 43 -3.01 -5.76 11.59
N LEU A 44 -3.12 -7.08 11.39
CA LEU A 44 -2.96 -7.72 10.08
C LEU A 44 -4.02 -7.24 9.07
N ILE A 45 -5.29 -7.12 9.51
CA ILE A 45 -6.37 -6.52 8.68
C ILE A 45 -6.02 -5.08 8.31
N GLY A 46 -5.63 -4.28 9.30
CA GLY A 46 -5.25 -2.88 9.11
C GLY A 46 -4.09 -2.73 8.12
N HIS A 47 -3.04 -3.55 8.27
CA HIS A 47 -1.92 -3.63 7.33
C HIS A 47 -2.40 -3.90 5.91
N GLY A 48 -3.17 -4.99 5.71
CA GLY A 48 -3.64 -5.40 4.40
C GLY A 48 -4.50 -4.34 3.70
N ILE A 49 -5.45 -3.74 4.43
CA ILE A 49 -6.32 -2.69 3.90
C ILE A 49 -5.50 -1.45 3.50
N LEU A 50 -4.65 -0.94 4.38
CA LEU A 50 -3.86 0.26 4.12
C LEU A 50 -2.88 0.05 2.96
N ALA A 51 -2.18 -1.09 2.94
CA ALA A 51 -1.26 -1.43 1.87
C ALA A 51 -1.97 -1.59 0.52
N ALA A 52 -3.12 -2.29 0.49
CA ALA A 52 -3.94 -2.43 -0.71
C ALA A 52 -4.45 -1.07 -1.22
N LEU A 53 -4.97 -0.22 -0.33
CA LEU A 53 -5.42 1.13 -0.70
C LEU A 53 -4.28 1.96 -1.33
N ALA A 54 -3.08 1.91 -0.75
CA ALA A 54 -1.95 2.63 -1.29
C ALA A 54 -1.55 2.13 -2.70
N PHE A 55 -1.29 0.83 -2.84
CA PHE A 55 -0.69 0.26 -4.06
C PHE A 55 -1.68 -0.07 -5.17
N VAL A 56 -2.90 -0.49 -4.82
CA VAL A 56 -3.93 -0.82 -5.80
C VAL A 56 -4.73 0.41 -6.20
N ILE A 57 -4.91 1.41 -5.33
CA ILE A 57 -5.80 2.55 -5.64
C ILE A 57 -5.03 3.85 -5.78
N LEU A 58 -4.37 4.32 -4.72
CA LEU A 58 -3.90 5.70 -4.63
C LEU A 58 -2.70 5.99 -5.54
N PHE A 59 -1.65 5.15 -5.50
CA PHE A 59 -0.47 5.33 -6.35
C PHE A 59 -0.82 5.26 -7.86
N PRO A 60 -1.53 4.23 -8.36
CA PRO A 60 -1.96 4.19 -9.75
C PRO A 60 -2.84 5.37 -10.15
N SER A 61 -3.82 5.75 -9.31
CA SER A 61 -4.75 6.85 -9.61
C SER A 61 -4.01 8.17 -9.82
N GLY A 62 -3.07 8.51 -8.94
CA GLY A 62 -2.23 9.70 -9.10
C GLY A 62 -1.43 9.68 -10.41
N ALA A 63 -0.95 8.53 -10.85
CA ALA A 63 -0.24 8.37 -12.12
C ALA A 63 -1.16 8.46 -13.35
N ILE A 64 -2.38 7.88 -13.27
CA ILE A 64 -3.39 7.93 -14.33
C ILE A 64 -3.84 9.38 -14.58
N VAL A 65 -4.16 10.11 -13.51
CA VAL A 65 -4.63 11.51 -13.58
C VAL A 65 -3.61 12.38 -14.31
N LEU A 66 -2.32 12.26 -13.98
CA LEU A 66 -1.24 13.01 -14.65
C LEU A 66 -1.15 12.72 -16.16
N ARG A 67 -1.65 11.56 -16.60
CA ARG A 67 -1.53 11.10 -17.98
C ARG A 67 -2.75 11.42 -18.84
N LEU A 68 -3.94 11.42 -18.24
CA LEU A 68 -5.21 11.57 -18.98
C LEU A 68 -5.80 12.98 -18.85
N ALA A 69 -5.59 13.66 -17.73
CA ALA A 69 -6.12 15.00 -17.49
C ALA A 69 -5.17 16.08 -18.05
N SER A 70 -5.75 17.22 -18.43
CA SER A 70 -5.01 18.36 -18.98
C SER A 70 -5.58 19.66 -18.44
N PHE A 71 -5.12 20.08 -17.26
CA PHE A 71 -5.47 21.36 -16.64
C PHE A 71 -4.30 21.95 -15.84
N PRO A 72 -4.28 23.28 -15.60
CA PRO A 72 -3.25 23.95 -14.80
C PRO A 72 -3.37 23.51 -13.34
N GLY A 73 -2.57 22.52 -12.92
CA GLY A 73 -2.64 21.97 -11.56
C GLY A 73 -2.56 20.45 -11.47
N VAL A 74 -2.62 19.73 -12.60
CA VAL A 74 -2.59 18.26 -12.62
C VAL A 74 -1.35 17.66 -11.92
N ILE A 75 -0.21 18.36 -11.93
CA ILE A 75 1.01 17.95 -11.24
C ILE A 75 0.86 18.04 -9.72
N TRP A 76 0.18 19.07 -9.21
CA TRP A 76 -0.11 19.20 -7.78
C TRP A 76 -1.11 18.15 -7.32
N LEU A 77 -2.12 17.84 -8.16
CA LEU A 77 -3.04 16.75 -7.88
C LEU A 77 -2.31 15.41 -7.84
N HIS A 78 -1.42 15.14 -8.81
CA HIS A 78 -0.54 13.97 -8.77
C HIS A 78 0.26 13.91 -7.46
N ALA A 79 0.94 15.00 -7.09
CA ALA A 79 1.73 15.06 -5.86
C ALA A 79 0.88 14.83 -4.60
N ALA A 80 -0.34 15.36 -4.54
CA ALA A 80 -1.27 15.14 -3.44
C ALA A 80 -1.63 13.64 -3.30
N PHE A 81 -1.97 12.97 -4.41
CA PHE A 81 -2.19 11.52 -4.41
C PHE A 81 -0.95 10.75 -3.96
N GLN A 82 0.24 11.14 -4.43
CA GLN A 82 1.49 10.45 -4.06
C GLN A 82 1.81 10.61 -2.57
N ILE A 83 1.70 11.83 -2.02
CA ILE A 83 1.96 12.11 -0.61
C ILE A 83 0.95 11.36 0.27
N PHE A 84 -0.33 11.40 -0.09
CA PHE A 84 -1.36 10.69 0.67
C PHE A 84 -1.16 9.18 0.63
N ALA A 85 -0.92 8.59 -0.55
CA ALA A 85 -0.61 7.17 -0.70
C ALA A 85 0.60 6.76 0.14
N TYR A 86 1.62 7.62 0.19
CA TYR A 86 2.84 7.39 0.94
C TYR A 86 2.60 7.34 2.45
N LEU A 87 1.80 8.27 2.99
CA LEU A 87 1.41 8.26 4.41
C LEU A 87 0.58 7.02 4.76
N VAL A 88 -0.40 6.68 3.92
CA VAL A 88 -1.24 5.48 4.08
C VAL A 88 -0.37 4.23 4.07
N TYR A 89 0.58 4.12 3.14
CA TYR A 89 1.45 2.95 3.08
C TYR A 89 2.42 2.88 4.25
N ILE A 90 2.99 3.98 4.74
CA ILE A 90 3.85 3.95 5.94
C ILE A 90 3.08 3.42 7.15
N ALA A 91 1.83 3.87 7.33
CA ALA A 91 0.99 3.37 8.42
C ALA A 91 0.73 1.86 8.27
N GLY A 92 0.35 1.40 7.08
CA GLY A 92 0.16 -0.02 6.79
C GLY A 92 1.44 -0.83 6.98
N PHE A 93 2.57 -0.35 6.45
CA PHE A 93 3.87 -1.00 6.55
C PHE A 93 4.33 -1.14 8.01
N GLY A 94 4.13 -0.11 8.84
CA GLY A 94 4.44 -0.16 10.27
C GLY A 94 3.67 -1.28 10.99
N LEU A 95 2.37 -1.43 10.70
CA LEU A 95 1.56 -2.55 11.22
C LEU A 95 2.09 -3.90 10.74
N GLY A 96 2.49 -3.99 9.47
CA GLY A 96 3.03 -5.22 8.87
C GLY A 96 4.37 -5.64 9.48
N VAL A 97 5.29 -4.69 9.68
CA VAL A 97 6.58 -4.96 10.34
C VAL A 97 6.37 -5.38 11.78
N TYR A 98 5.47 -4.72 12.51
CA TYR A 98 5.15 -5.11 13.87
C TYR A 98 4.65 -6.56 13.92
N ALA A 99 3.64 -6.90 13.11
CA ALA A 99 3.11 -8.26 13.06
C ALA A 99 4.17 -9.29 12.62
N ALA A 100 4.98 -8.97 11.61
CA ALA A 100 6.04 -9.87 11.12
C ALA A 100 7.15 -10.11 12.16
N LEU A 101 7.43 -9.15 13.05
CA LEU A 101 8.37 -9.34 14.15
C LEU A 101 7.79 -10.24 15.25
N GLU A 102 6.53 -10.02 15.64
CA GLU A 102 5.85 -10.84 16.65
C GLU A 102 5.66 -12.29 16.18
N MET A 103 5.50 -12.51 14.87
CA MET A 103 5.29 -13.82 14.26
C MET A 103 6.57 -14.47 13.70
N ASP A 104 7.73 -13.82 13.83
CA ASP A 104 9.03 -14.27 13.27
C ASP A 104 9.02 -14.49 11.73
N LEU A 105 8.28 -13.66 10.99
CA LEU A 105 8.09 -13.75 9.53
C LEU A 105 9.00 -12.80 8.75
N MET A 106 9.87 -12.01 9.40
CA MET A 106 10.68 -11.00 8.72
C MET A 106 11.62 -11.56 7.64
N ASN A 107 11.89 -12.87 7.65
CA ASN A 107 12.70 -13.56 6.66
C ASN A 107 11.90 -14.10 5.47
N ASP A 108 10.57 -13.93 5.46
CA ASP A 108 9.70 -14.37 4.38
C ASP A 108 9.71 -13.40 3.20
N TYR A 109 9.27 -13.91 2.04
CA TYR A 109 9.34 -13.17 0.79
C TYR A 109 8.52 -11.86 0.81
N HIS A 110 7.34 -11.84 1.41
CA HIS A 110 6.47 -10.66 1.43
C HIS A 110 7.05 -9.52 2.29
N PRO A 111 7.51 -9.75 3.55
CA PRO A 111 8.17 -8.70 4.33
C PRO A 111 9.46 -8.17 3.68
N ILE A 112 10.32 -9.06 3.18
CA ILE A 112 11.57 -8.65 2.49
C ILE A 112 11.26 -7.77 1.27
N LEU A 113 10.34 -8.21 0.41
CA LEU A 113 9.95 -7.44 -0.78
C LEU A 113 9.28 -6.12 -0.39
N GLY A 114 8.45 -6.11 0.65
CA GLY A 114 7.83 -4.92 1.21
C GLY A 114 8.85 -3.87 1.66
N VAL A 115 9.93 -4.28 2.33
CA VAL A 115 11.03 -3.40 2.74
C VAL A 115 11.73 -2.82 1.50
N CYS A 116 12.06 -3.65 0.51
CA CYS A 116 12.67 -3.18 -0.74
C CYS A 116 11.79 -2.16 -1.46
N ILE A 117 10.48 -2.39 -1.51
CA ILE A 117 9.51 -1.46 -2.10
C ILE A 117 9.47 -0.15 -1.32
N LEU A 118 9.41 -0.19 0.02
CA LEU A 118 9.43 1.01 0.86
C LEU A 118 10.67 1.86 0.57
N LEU A 119 11.85 1.24 0.54
CA LEU A 119 13.10 1.91 0.20
C LEU A 119 13.05 2.52 -1.20
N ALA A 120 12.50 1.81 -2.18
CA ALA A 120 12.36 2.32 -3.55
C ALA A 120 11.41 3.52 -3.64
N ILE A 121 10.29 3.53 -2.90
CA ILE A 121 9.35 4.67 -2.92
C ILE A 121 9.82 5.85 -2.07
N LEU A 122 10.64 5.63 -1.03
CA LEU A 122 11.23 6.67 -0.18
C LEU A 122 12.04 7.69 -0.99
N ILE A 123 12.76 7.23 -2.01
CA ILE A 123 13.57 8.06 -2.91
C ILE A 123 12.71 8.81 -3.97
N MET A 124 11.49 8.34 -4.23
CA MET A 124 10.66 8.84 -5.34
C MET A 124 10.27 10.33 -5.26
N PRO A 125 9.94 10.91 -4.09
CA PRO A 125 9.66 12.35 -3.99
C PRO A 125 10.83 13.22 -4.42
N VAL A 126 12.05 12.86 -4.01
CA VAL A 126 13.28 13.57 -4.40
C VAL A 126 13.51 13.45 -5.90
N LEU A 127 13.41 12.23 -6.45
CA LEU A 127 13.51 12.01 -7.90
C LEU A 127 12.43 12.77 -8.67
N GLY A 128 11.20 12.86 -8.14
CA GLY A 128 10.10 13.60 -8.75
C GLY A 128 10.36 15.10 -8.81
N GLN A 129 10.89 15.67 -7.72
CA GLN A 129 11.30 17.08 -7.68
C GLN A 129 12.43 17.38 -8.67
N VAL A 130 13.48 16.55 -8.69
CA VAL A 130 14.60 16.69 -9.63
C VAL A 130 14.09 16.56 -11.06
N HIS A 131 13.30 15.52 -11.36
CA HIS A 131 12.70 15.32 -12.67
C HIS A 131 11.91 16.55 -13.13
N HIS A 132 11.03 17.08 -12.27
CA HIS A 132 10.19 18.22 -12.61
C HIS A 132 11.02 19.49 -12.89
N LYS A 133 12.01 19.80 -12.04
CA LYS A 133 12.92 20.94 -12.23
C LYS A 133 13.69 20.82 -13.55
N MET A 134 14.25 19.64 -13.83
CA MET A 134 15.03 19.39 -15.05
C MET A 134 14.13 19.44 -16.30
N PHE A 135 12.93 18.87 -16.25
CA PHE A 135 12.00 18.91 -17.39
C PHE A 135 11.56 20.35 -17.71
N LYS A 136 11.32 21.19 -16.69
CA LYS A 136 11.04 22.63 -16.91
C LYS A 136 12.23 23.38 -17.48
N LYS A 137 13.46 23.02 -17.10
CA LYS A 137 14.69 23.67 -17.56
C LYS A 137 15.05 23.31 -19.01
N TYR A 138 14.98 22.03 -19.37
CA TYR A 138 15.47 21.54 -20.68
C TYR A 138 14.36 21.31 -21.71
N GLY A 139 13.08 21.27 -21.30
CA GLY A 139 11.95 21.05 -22.21
C GLY A 139 11.82 19.62 -22.75
N HIS A 140 12.73 18.70 -22.39
CA HIS A 140 12.70 17.29 -22.78
C HIS A 140 13.01 16.36 -21.59
N ARG A 141 12.81 15.05 -21.81
CA ARG A 141 13.14 14.03 -20.80
C ARG A 141 14.65 13.92 -20.61
N THR A 142 15.09 13.86 -19.36
CA THR A 142 16.48 13.63 -18.95
C THR A 142 16.63 12.23 -18.34
N ALA A 143 17.87 11.82 -18.01
CA ALA A 143 18.11 10.56 -17.30
C ALA A 143 17.27 10.44 -16.01
N TRP A 144 17.17 11.52 -15.24
CA TRP A 144 16.33 11.61 -14.03
C TRP A 144 14.84 11.39 -14.32
N SER A 145 14.35 11.85 -15.49
CA SER A 145 12.99 11.57 -15.92
C SER A 145 12.75 10.07 -16.13
N TYR A 146 13.70 9.39 -16.76
CA TYR A 146 13.58 7.95 -17.00
C TYR A 146 13.69 7.15 -15.70
N ALA A 147 14.61 7.52 -14.81
CA ALA A 147 14.75 6.90 -13.49
C ALA A 147 13.44 7.02 -12.69
N HIS A 148 12.91 8.23 -12.54
CA HIS A 148 11.64 8.45 -11.83
C HIS A 148 10.48 7.65 -12.45
N ILE A 149 10.34 7.66 -13.78
CA ILE A 149 9.22 6.97 -14.44
C ILE A 149 9.35 5.43 -14.29
N TRP A 150 10.53 4.86 -14.49
CA TRP A 150 10.70 3.41 -14.49
C TRP A 150 10.74 2.82 -13.08
N ILE A 151 11.43 3.47 -12.14
CA ILE A 151 11.43 3.03 -10.73
C ILE A 151 10.01 3.06 -10.18
N GLY A 152 9.26 4.15 -10.42
CA GLY A 152 7.87 4.24 -9.99
C GLY A 152 6.99 3.14 -10.58
N ARG A 153 7.22 2.76 -11.84
CA ARG A 153 6.44 1.70 -12.48
C ARG A 153 6.72 0.32 -11.89
N ILE A 154 7.99 0.02 -11.68
CA ILE A 154 8.44 -1.24 -11.08
C ILE A 154 7.91 -1.32 -9.65
N ALA A 155 8.06 -0.25 -8.86
CA ALA A 155 7.60 -0.20 -7.48
C ALA A 155 6.08 -0.43 -7.35
N ILE A 156 5.26 0.23 -8.18
CA ILE A 156 3.79 0.03 -8.15
C ILE A 156 3.45 -1.42 -8.51
N THR A 157 4.06 -1.97 -9.56
CA THR A 157 3.78 -3.35 -10.00
C THR A 157 4.20 -4.36 -8.94
N LEU A 158 5.40 -4.22 -8.38
CA LEU A 158 5.88 -5.08 -7.30
C LEU A 158 5.04 -4.93 -6.04
N GLY A 159 4.52 -3.74 -5.72
CA GLY A 159 3.62 -3.56 -4.57
C GLY A 159 2.27 -4.24 -4.71
N ILE A 160 1.70 -4.29 -5.93
CA ILE A 160 0.49 -5.08 -6.19
C ILE A 160 0.78 -6.59 -6.04
N ILE A 161 1.91 -7.06 -6.58
CA ILE A 161 2.34 -8.45 -6.43
C ILE A 161 2.59 -8.78 -4.96
N ASN A 162 3.26 -7.87 -4.23
CA ASN A 162 3.56 -8.03 -2.81
C ASN A 162 2.28 -8.14 -1.97
N GLY A 163 1.24 -7.37 -2.27
CA GLY A 163 -0.04 -7.49 -1.58
C GLY A 163 -0.73 -8.85 -1.83
N ALA A 164 -0.63 -9.40 -3.04
CA ALA A 164 -1.12 -10.75 -3.31
C ALA A 164 -0.32 -11.82 -2.55
N MET A 165 1.00 -11.65 -2.45
CA MET A 165 1.85 -12.53 -1.64
C MET A 165 1.49 -12.47 -0.15
N GLY A 166 1.24 -11.27 0.40
CA GLY A 166 0.84 -11.12 1.81
C GLY A 166 -0.52 -11.76 2.12
N LEU A 167 -1.47 -11.70 1.18
CA LEU A 167 -2.74 -12.42 1.34
C LEU A 167 -2.57 -13.93 1.30
N LYS A 168 -1.65 -14.44 0.48
CA LYS A 168 -1.31 -15.87 0.45
C LYS A 168 -0.63 -16.28 1.76
N GLU A 169 0.32 -15.50 2.27
CA GLU A 169 0.99 -15.78 3.54
C GLU A 169 0.00 -15.80 4.71
N ALA A 170 -0.96 -14.87 4.72
CA ALA A 170 -2.03 -14.85 5.72
C ALA A 170 -3.00 -16.06 5.64
N ASP A 171 -3.17 -16.64 4.44
CA ASP A 171 -3.92 -17.88 4.21
C ASP A 171 -3.14 -19.10 4.72
N ASP A 172 -1.84 -19.20 4.35
CA ASP A 172 -0.95 -20.28 4.77
C ASP A 172 -0.82 -20.36 6.31
N LEU A 173 -0.84 -19.21 6.98
CA LEU A 173 -0.78 -19.10 8.45
C LEU A 173 -2.12 -19.36 9.16
N ASN A 174 -3.20 -19.65 8.44
CA ASN A 174 -4.55 -19.77 8.99
C ASN A 174 -4.96 -18.57 9.87
N ALA A 175 -4.46 -17.37 9.57
CA ALA A 175 -4.72 -16.18 10.38
C ALA A 175 -6.21 -15.74 10.36
N GLY A 176 -7.09 -16.48 9.67
CA GLY A 176 -8.50 -16.15 9.51
C GLY A 176 -8.73 -14.93 8.61
N LEU A 177 -7.75 -14.63 7.75
CA LEU A 177 -7.68 -13.44 6.89
C LEU A 177 -7.64 -13.79 5.40
N GLY A 178 -6.97 -14.90 5.06
CA GLY A 178 -7.11 -15.54 3.77
C GLY A 178 -8.48 -16.22 3.69
N SER A 179 -9.42 -15.61 2.98
CA SER A 179 -10.44 -16.41 2.32
C SER A 179 -10.03 -16.49 0.86
N THR A 180 -10.18 -17.67 0.25
CA THR A 180 -9.93 -17.84 -1.19
C THR A 180 -10.66 -16.75 -1.99
N ALA A 181 -11.88 -16.38 -1.56
CA ALA A 181 -12.65 -15.28 -2.13
C ALA A 181 -11.96 -13.90 -2.01
N GLY A 182 -11.44 -13.54 -0.83
CA GLY A 182 -10.75 -12.27 -0.61
C GLY A 182 -9.45 -12.14 -1.42
N MET A 183 -8.69 -13.22 -1.52
CA MET A 183 -7.49 -13.28 -2.36
C MET A 183 -7.85 -13.06 -3.84
N TRP A 184 -8.84 -13.79 -4.37
CA TRP A 184 -9.29 -13.59 -5.76
C TRP A 184 -9.86 -12.20 -6.00
N ALA A 185 -10.59 -11.63 -5.04
CA ALA A 185 -11.09 -10.25 -5.14
C ALA A 185 -9.93 -9.26 -5.27
N TYR A 186 -8.90 -9.38 -4.43
CA TYR A 186 -7.70 -8.54 -4.51
C TYR A 186 -7.01 -8.70 -5.88
N VAL A 187 -6.78 -9.93 -6.33
CA VAL A 187 -6.10 -10.21 -7.61
C VAL A 187 -6.88 -9.61 -8.78
N VAL A 188 -8.20 -9.78 -8.83
CA VAL A 188 -9.05 -9.25 -9.91
C VAL A 188 -9.03 -7.72 -9.91
N VAL A 189 -9.24 -7.08 -8.75
CA VAL A 189 -9.24 -5.61 -8.64
C VAL A 189 -7.85 -5.03 -8.97
N GLY A 190 -6.80 -5.66 -8.44
CA GLY A 190 -5.41 -5.31 -8.71
C GLY A 190 -5.07 -5.40 -10.19
N LEU A 191 -5.46 -6.48 -10.85
CA LEU A 191 -5.24 -6.68 -12.28
C LEU A 191 -6.00 -5.66 -13.13
N ILE A 192 -7.28 -5.42 -12.81
CA ILE A 192 -8.09 -4.41 -13.50
C ILE A 192 -7.44 -3.04 -13.39
N MET A 193 -7.06 -2.61 -12.18
CA MET A 193 -6.40 -1.32 -12.02
C MET A 193 -5.08 -1.27 -12.77
N TRP A 194 -4.26 -2.32 -12.68
CA TRP A 194 -2.97 -2.37 -13.38
C TRP A 194 -3.16 -2.22 -14.89
N VAL A 195 -4.14 -2.90 -15.47
CA VAL A 195 -4.49 -2.78 -16.90
C VAL A 195 -4.97 -1.36 -17.23
N VAL A 196 -5.85 -0.77 -16.43
CA VAL A 196 -6.32 0.62 -16.62
C VAL A 196 -5.15 1.60 -16.57
N TRP A 197 -4.24 1.43 -15.61
CA TRP A 197 -3.05 2.25 -15.49
C TRP A 197 -2.11 2.09 -16.69
N MET A 198 -1.85 0.86 -17.16
CA MET A 198 -1.06 0.61 -18.37
C MET A 198 -1.72 1.20 -19.62
N ALA A 199 -3.03 1.05 -19.77
CA ALA A 199 -3.79 1.66 -20.86
C ALA A 199 -3.66 3.19 -20.84
N SER A 200 -3.72 3.83 -19.65
CA SER A 200 -3.54 5.28 -19.52
C SER A 200 -2.17 5.72 -20.04
N ILE A 201 -1.11 4.97 -19.74
CA ILE A 201 0.25 5.26 -20.19
C ILE A 201 0.33 5.22 -21.72
N TYR A 202 -0.25 4.18 -22.32
CA TYR A 202 -0.30 3.98 -23.76
C TYR A 202 -1.08 5.10 -24.47
N ILE A 203 -2.32 5.36 -24.04
CA ILE A 203 -3.20 6.38 -24.60
C ILE A 203 -2.56 7.77 -24.49
N GLY A 204 -2.08 8.15 -23.30
CA GLY A 204 -1.42 9.45 -23.13
C GLY A 204 -0.12 9.56 -23.92
N GLY A 205 0.52 8.45 -24.28
CA GLY A 205 1.68 8.42 -25.17
C GLY A 205 1.29 8.74 -26.62
N LYS A 206 0.23 8.09 -27.12
CA LYS A 206 -0.32 8.36 -28.46
C LYS A 206 -0.80 9.79 -28.61
N ARG A 207 -1.56 10.32 -27.63
CA ARG A 207 -2.06 11.71 -27.67
C ARG A 207 -0.94 12.74 -27.80
N LYS A 208 0.17 12.56 -27.07
CA LYS A 208 1.34 13.46 -27.16
C LYS A 208 2.05 13.38 -28.51
N LYS A 209 2.20 12.18 -29.08
CA LYS A 209 2.79 11.99 -30.41
C LYS A 209 1.91 12.62 -31.50
N ALA A 210 0.59 12.40 -31.46
CA ALA A 210 -0.35 12.99 -32.40
C ALA A 210 -0.36 14.53 -32.32
N ALA A 211 -0.34 15.10 -31.11
CA ALA A 211 -0.24 16.54 -30.94
C ALA A 211 1.06 17.13 -31.53
N ALA A 212 2.20 16.44 -31.35
CA ALA A 212 3.47 16.86 -31.93
C ALA A 212 3.47 16.78 -33.48
N ALA A 213 2.89 15.70 -34.04
CA ALA A 213 2.76 15.55 -35.48
C ALA A 213 1.88 16.67 -36.08
N ASN A 214 0.72 16.94 -35.48
CA ASN A 214 -0.19 18.00 -35.93
C ASN A 214 0.45 19.40 -35.86
N ALA A 215 1.31 19.65 -34.86
CA ALA A 215 2.05 20.91 -34.74
C ALA A 215 3.11 21.07 -35.84
N SER A 216 3.75 19.97 -36.26
CA SER A 216 4.74 19.99 -37.35
C SER A 216 4.14 20.16 -38.74
N THR A 217 2.87 19.81 -38.93
CA THR A 217 2.16 19.91 -40.22
C THR A 217 1.28 21.17 -40.34
N ALA A 218 1.19 21.98 -39.29
CA ALA A 218 0.42 23.23 -39.34
C ALA A 218 1.08 24.20 -40.34
N PRO A 219 0.40 24.59 -41.44
CA PRO A 219 0.99 25.51 -42.41
C PRO A 219 1.30 26.84 -41.73
N VAL A 220 2.49 27.39 -42.03
CA VAL A 220 2.95 28.73 -41.62
C VAL A 220 1.98 29.78 -42.21
N LYS A 221 0.82 29.97 -41.59
CA LYS A 221 -0.23 30.87 -42.09
C LYS A 221 0.03 32.33 -41.71
N LEU A 222 1.12 32.62 -41.00
CA LEU A 222 1.44 33.96 -40.50
C LEU A 222 2.27 34.81 -41.47
N GLU A 223 2.94 34.23 -42.46
CA GLU A 223 3.75 35.03 -43.39
C GLU A 223 2.96 35.63 -44.57
N SER A 224 1.76 35.09 -44.85
CA SER A 224 0.89 35.62 -45.92
C SER A 224 0.01 36.80 -45.51
N GLN A 225 -0.10 37.11 -44.22
CA GLN A 225 -0.84 38.28 -43.73
C GLN A 225 0.04 39.52 -43.51
N SER A 226 1.35 39.34 -43.24
CA SER A 226 2.29 40.48 -43.18
C SER A 226 2.61 41.06 -44.57
N ARG A 227 2.59 40.25 -45.65
CA ARG A 227 2.82 40.75 -47.02
C ARG A 227 1.59 41.34 -47.73
N ARG A 228 0.41 41.37 -47.09
CA ARG A 228 -0.81 41.98 -47.67
C ARG A 228 -1.09 43.40 -47.17
N HIS A 229 -0.24 43.94 -46.30
CA HIS A 229 -0.39 45.27 -45.72
C HIS A 229 0.78 46.23 -46.06
N HIS A 230 1.54 45.92 -47.12
CA HIS A 230 2.52 46.83 -47.71
C HIS A 230 2.12 47.19 -49.14
#